data_AF-A0A9E1JP58-F1
#
_entry.id   AF-A0A9E1JP58-F1
#
_cell.length_a   1.000
_cell.length_b   1.000
_cell.length_c   1.000
_cell.angle_alpha   90.00
_cell.angle_beta   90.00
_cell.angle_gamma   90.00
#
_symmetry.space_group_name_H-M   'P 1'
#
loop_
_entity.id
_entity.type
_entity.pdbx_description
1 polymer ?
#
loop_
_entity_poly.entity_id
_entity_poly.type
_entity_poly.pdbx_seq_one_letter_code
_entity_poly.pdbx_strand_id
1 'polypeptide(L)'
;MNHELKTLEIAKIYESQGYFEEALKIYSFLDGRKTSFEIRAGLERTTKRADDKSQGCHPEENISRLYQEWLELMVLKHRLDNFKKLSQSPV
;
A
#
# COMPACT_ATOMS: atom_id res chain seq x y z
N MET A 1 28.30 -7.44 2.30
CA MET A 1 27.45 -8.16 1.32
C MET A 1 25.98 -8.30 1.74
N ASN A 2 25.60 -8.35 3.02
CA ASN A 2 24.19 -8.58 3.43
C ASN A 2 23.28 -7.33 3.36
N HIS A 3 23.85 -6.13 3.46
CA HIS A 3 23.07 -4.89 3.47
C HIS A 3 22.45 -4.55 2.11
N GLU A 4 23.14 -4.81 1.00
CA GLU A 4 22.62 -4.54 -0.36
C GLU A 4 21.40 -5.41 -0.68
N LEU A 5 21.41 -6.67 -0.24
CA LEU A 5 20.30 -7.60 -0.44
C LEU A 5 19.08 -7.15 0.36
N LYS A 6 19.28 -6.71 1.60
CA LYS A 6 18.21 -6.09 2.41
C LYS A 6 17.68 -4.80 1.78
N THR A 7 18.56 -3.95 1.25
CA THR A 7 18.15 -2.71 0.58
C THR A 7 17.35 -2.98 -0.70
N LEU A 8 17.68 -4.05 -1.44
CA LEU A 8 16.92 -4.48 -2.61
C LEU A 8 15.53 -5.02 -2.23
N GLU A 9 15.43 -5.81 -1.17
CA GLU A 9 14.14 -6.28 -0.64
C GLU A 9 13.25 -5.11 -0.21
N ILE A 10 13.84 -4.10 0.43
CA ILE A 10 13.11 -2.87 0.79
C ILE A 10 12.56 -2.19 -0.46
N ALA A 11 13.35 -2.03 -1.52
CA ALA A 11 12.87 -1.45 -2.78
C ALA A 11 11.67 -2.21 -3.37
N LYS A 12 11.70 -3.55 -3.34
CA LYS A 12 10.61 -4.41 -3.81
C LYS A 12 9.34 -4.24 -2.96
N ILE A 13 9.48 -4.07 -1.64
CA ILE A 13 8.34 -3.82 -0.74
C ILE A 13 7.68 -2.48 -1.09
N TYR A 14 8.46 -1.41 -1.20
CA TYR A 14 7.92 -0.10 -1.59
C TYR A 14 7.25 -0.14 -2.98
N GLU A 15 7.86 -0.84 -3.95
CA GLU A 15 7.26 -1.07 -5.28
C GLU A 15 5.91 -1.79 -5.18
N SER A 16 5.83 -2.85 -4.37
CA SER A 16 4.58 -3.63 -4.19
C SER A 16 3.47 -2.85 -3.50
N GLN A 17 3.84 -1.91 -2.63
CA GLN A 17 2.94 -1.02 -1.92
C GLN A 17 2.55 0.20 -2.77
N GLY A 18 3.09 0.33 -3.98
CA GLY A 18 2.80 1.42 -4.89
C GLY A 18 3.54 2.73 -4.59
N TYR A 19 4.51 2.71 -3.67
CA TYR A 19 5.43 3.82 -3.41
C TYR A 19 6.54 3.84 -4.46
N PHE A 20 6.16 4.16 -5.70
CA PHE A 20 7.07 4.08 -6.83
C PHE A 20 8.20 5.12 -6.76
N GLU A 21 7.96 6.32 -6.21
CA GLU A 21 9.01 7.33 -6.04
C GLU A 21 10.10 6.89 -5.06
N GLU A 22 9.71 6.36 -3.90
CA GLU A 22 10.62 5.83 -2.88
C GLU A 22 11.38 4.60 -3.39
N ALA A 23 10.67 3.67 -4.04
CA ALA A 23 11.28 2.50 -4.65
C ALA A 23 12.31 2.89 -5.71
N LEU A 24 12.00 3.89 -6.56
CA LEU A 24 12.90 4.37 -7.61
C LEU A 24 14.18 4.98 -7.05
N LYS A 25 14.08 5.77 -5.96
CA LYS A 25 15.25 6.32 -5.26
C LYS A 25 16.17 5.21 -4.76
N ILE A 26 15.60 4.14 -4.19
CA ILE A 26 16.37 3.01 -3.67
C ILE A 26 17.02 2.20 -4.82
N TYR A 27 16.27 1.92 -5.89
CA TYR A 27 16.82 1.23 -7.06
C TYR A 27 17.95 2.03 -7.72
N SER A 28 17.81 3.35 -7.85
CA SER A 28 18.84 4.24 -8.41
C SER A 28 20.11 4.27 -7.55
N PHE A 29 19.96 4.28 -6.22
CA PHE A 29 21.09 4.19 -5.31
C PHE A 29 21.83 2.86 -5.41
N LEU A 30 21.10 1.75 -5.58
CA LEU A 30 21.68 0.43 -5.75
C LEU A 30 22.38 0.27 -7.10
N ASP A 31 21.83 0.83 -8.18
CA ASP A 31 22.42 0.76 -9.52
C ASP A 31 23.79 1.43 -9.58
N GLY A 32 23.94 2.61 -8.94
CA GLY A 32 25.22 3.33 -8.87
C GLY A 32 26.33 2.61 -8.08
N ARG A 33 25.99 1.61 -7.26
CA ARG A 33 26.97 0.81 -6.50
C ARG A 33 27.24 -0.54 -7.14
N LYS A 34 26.18 -1.21 -7.58
CA LYS A 34 26.22 -2.56 -8.14
C LYS A 34 25.00 -2.81 -9.00
N THR A 35 25.15 -2.57 -10.30
CA THR A 35 24.13 -2.93 -11.29
C THR A 35 23.93 -4.45 -11.32
N SER A 36 22.73 -4.89 -10.97
CA SER A 36 22.27 -6.25 -11.19
C SER A 36 21.10 -6.24 -12.17
N PHE A 37 20.83 -7.39 -12.79
CA PHE A 37 19.67 -7.54 -13.67
C PHE A 37 18.36 -7.19 -12.95
N GLU A 38 18.22 -7.60 -11.69
CA GLU A 38 17.03 -7.32 -10.88
C GLU A 38 16.86 -5.83 -10.59
N ILE A 39 17.95 -5.12 -10.29
CA ILE A 39 17.93 -3.67 -10.01
C ILE A 39 17.50 -2.91 -11.27
N ARG A 40 18.08 -3.25 -12.43
CA ARG A 40 17.75 -2.60 -13.70
C ARG A 40 16.30 -2.85 -14.10
N ALA A 41 15.84 -4.09 -13.96
CA ALA A 41 14.43 -4.43 -14.22
C ALA A 41 13.48 -3.70 -13.26
N GLY A 42 13.87 -3.54 -11.98
CA GLY A 42 13.14 -2.75 -11.00
C GLY A 42 13.04 -1.28 -11.38
N LEU A 43 14.17 -0.66 -11.76
CA LEU A 43 14.25 0.71 -12.25
C LEU A 43 13.30 0.95 -13.43
N GLU A 44 13.36 0.12 -14.46
CA GLU A 44 12.54 0.28 -15.66
C GLU A 44 11.04 0.19 -15.36
N ARG A 45 10.61 -0.79 -14.56
CA ARG A 45 9.21 -0.92 -14.13
C ARG A 45 8.75 0.27 -13.30
N THR A 46 9.59 0.70 -12.37
CA THR A 46 9.24 1.73 -11.39
C THR A 46 9.22 3.11 -12.05
N THR A 47 10.15 3.43 -12.95
CA THR A 47 10.14 4.69 -13.73
C THR A 47 8.89 4.78 -14.58
N LYS A 48 8.54 3.71 -15.31
CA LYS A 48 7.32 3.69 -16.13
C LYS A 48 6.06 3.95 -15.31
N ARG A 49 5.99 3.44 -14.08
CA ARG A 49 4.85 3.63 -13.17
C ARG A 49 4.87 4.96 -12.41
N ALA A 50 6.05 5.54 -12.20
CA ALA A 50 6.18 6.87 -11.59
C ALA A 50 5.74 7.98 -12.57
N ASP A 51 5.95 7.79 -13.88
CA ASP A 51 5.50 8.73 -14.91
C ASP A 51 3.98 8.69 -15.12
N ASP A 52 3.34 7.54 -14.86
CA ASP A 52 1.89 7.36 -14.83
C ASP A 52 1.30 7.98 -13.54
N LYS A 53 1.27 9.32 -13.48
CA LYS A 53 0.68 10.14 -12.40
C LYS A 53 -0.79 9.83 -12.07
N SER A 54 -1.47 9.03 -12.89
CA SER A 54 -2.85 8.58 -12.67
C SER A 54 -2.99 7.48 -11.63
N GLN A 55 -1.88 6.89 -11.17
CA GLN A 55 -1.91 5.76 -10.25
C GLN A 55 -0.98 6.00 -9.05
N GLY A 56 -1.11 7.20 -8.47
CA GLY A 56 -0.67 7.44 -7.10
C GLY A 56 -1.35 6.40 -6.21
N CYS A 57 -0.61 5.39 -5.77
CA CYS A 57 -1.03 4.65 -4.61
C CYS A 57 -0.95 5.67 -3.48
N HIS A 58 -2.11 6.21 -3.08
CA HIS A 58 -2.25 7.02 -1.88
C HIS A 58 -2.68 6.06 -0.77
N PRO A 59 -1.75 5.35 -0.11
CA PRO A 59 -2.06 4.47 1.00
C PRO A 59 -2.75 5.23 2.13
N GLU A 60 -2.49 6.54 2.29
CA GLU A 60 -3.27 7.39 3.19
C GLU A 60 -4.74 7.49 2.78
N GLU A 61 -5.04 7.72 1.50
CA GLU A 61 -6.43 7.72 1.00
C GLU A 61 -7.07 6.32 1.13
N ASN A 62 -6.29 5.24 0.90
CA ASN A 62 -6.76 3.88 1.13
C ASN A 62 -7.03 3.60 2.61
N ILE A 63 -6.17 4.07 3.51
CA ILE A 63 -6.34 3.93 4.96
C ILE A 63 -7.57 4.74 5.40
N SER A 64 -7.71 5.98 4.95
CA SER A 64 -8.89 6.81 5.20
C SER A 64 -10.18 6.14 4.70
N ARG A 65 -10.17 5.60 3.48
CA ARG A 65 -11.30 4.83 2.93
C ARG A 65 -11.62 3.61 3.77
N LEU A 66 -10.62 2.83 4.17
CA LEU A 66 -10.81 1.64 5.02
C LEU A 66 -11.37 2.02 6.39
N TYR A 67 -10.94 3.13 6.99
CA TYR A 67 -11.51 3.64 8.22
C TYR A 67 -12.97 4.08 8.05
N GLN A 68 -13.30 4.72 6.93
CA GLN A 68 -14.67 5.11 6.63
C GLN A 68 -15.58 3.87 6.48
N GLU A 69 -15.17 2.88 5.69
CA GLU A 69 -15.90 1.62 5.52
C GLU A 69 -16.08 0.88 6.85
N TRP A 70 -15.05 0.87 7.70
CA TRP A 70 -15.11 0.27 9.03
C TRP A 70 -16.11 1.00 9.94
N LEU A 71 -16.12 2.33 9.95
CA LEU A 71 -17.08 3.12 10.74
C LEU A 71 -18.52 2.88 10.29
N GLU A 72 -18.76 2.81 8.98
CA GLU A 72 -20.08 2.50 8.41
C GLU A 72 -20.57 1.12 8.87
N LEU A 73 -19.70 0.10 8.84
CA LEU A 73 -20.01 -1.24 9.33
C LEU A 73 -20.33 -1.24 10.83
N MET A 74 -19.60 -0.48 11.63
CA MET A 74 -19.85 -0.35 13.07
C MET A 74 -21.22 0.27 13.36
N VAL A 75 -21.61 1.30 12.61
CA VAL A 75 -22.95 1.92 12.71
C VAL A 75 -24.05 0.92 12.31
N LEU A 76 -23.85 0.20 11.20
CA LEU A 76 -24.81 -0.81 10.74
C LEU A 76 -25.00 -1.94 11.76
N LYS A 77 -23.90 -2.44 12.33
CA LYS A 77 -23.94 -3.45 13.39
C LYS A 77 -24.71 -2.94 14.60
N HIS A 78 -24.43 -1.73 15.05
CA HIS A 78 -25.14 -1.13 16.19
C HIS A 78 -26.65 -1.00 15.93
N ARG A 79 -27.04 -0.54 14.73
CA ARG A 79 -28.45 -0.47 14.33
C ARG A 79 -29.12 -1.85 14.32
N LEU A 80 -28.44 -2.85 13.79
CA LEU A 80 -28.92 -4.23 13.75
C LEU A 80 -29.13 -4.78 15.18
N ASP A 81 -28.20 -4.53 16.08
CA ASP A 81 -28.30 -4.98 17.47
C ASP A 81 -29.47 -4.30 18.20
N ASN A 82 -29.70 -3.00 17.95
CA ASN A 82 -30.87 -2.29 18.49
C ASN A 82 -32.19 -2.84 17.93
N PHE A 83 -32.24 -3.15 16.63
CA PHE A 83 -33.41 -3.76 16.01
C PHE A 83 -33.72 -5.13 16.63
N LYS A 84 -32.70 -5.97 16.85
CA LYS A 84 -32.86 -7.27 17.50
C LYS A 84 -33.45 -7.13 18.91
N LYS A 85 -32.94 -6.18 19.71
CA LYS A 85 -33.46 -5.92 21.07
C LYS A 85 -34.94 -5.54 21.05
N LEU A 86 -35.36 -4.69 20.11
CA LEU A 86 -36.76 -4.30 19.96
C LEU A 86 -37.64 -5.48 19.54
N SER A 87 -37.15 -6.34 18.63
CA SER A 87 -37.89 -7.52 18.16
C SER A 87 -38.04 -8.64 19.20
N GLN A 88 -37.21 -8.64 20.25
CA GLN A 88 -37.20 -9.66 21.30
C GLN A 88 -37.89 -9.20 22.60
N SER A 89 -38.40 -7.96 22.65
CA SER A 89 -39.14 -7.48 23.82
C SER A 89 -40.57 -8.01 23.77
N PRO A 90 -41.03 -8.80 24.76
CA PRO A 90 -42.42 -9.25 24.82
C PRO A 90 -43.31 -8.06 25.17
N VAL A 91 -44.35 -7.85 24.37
CA VAL A 91 -45.52 -7.03 24.72
C VAL A 91 -46.43 -7.88 25.62
#